data_AF-A0A554LYM6-F1
#
_entry.id   AF-A0A554LYM6-F1
#
_cell.length_a   1.000
_cell.length_b   1.000
_cell.length_c   1.000
_cell.angle_alpha   90.00
_cell.angle_beta   90.00
_cell.angle_gamma   90.00
#
_symmetry.space_group_name_H-M   'P 1'
#
loop_
_entity.id
_entity.type
_entity.pdbx_description
1 polymer ?
#
loop_
_entity_poly.entity_id
_entity_poly.type
_entity_poly.pdbx_seq_one_letter_code
_entity_poly.pdbx_strand_id
1 'polypeptide(L)'
;MSRPCTHCGKAFTVTEDDLHFYDTISPVFAGVKCSLPPPTHCPTCRQQRRLSAIRQIHVYRRPSSVTGQMIFSQFPEDVPFPVYENEYWWSDAWDEFSYGRAFDFSRPFFSQFRALSDVVPRFSLMVLRNENWVYREIMRDDSRTFRLG
;
A
#
# COMPACT_ATOMS: atom_id res chain seq x y z
N MET A 1 -0.81 -29.61 -19.68
CA MET A 1 -1.54 -29.22 -20.92
C MET A 1 -1.24 -27.75 -21.26
N SER A 2 -0.90 -27.45 -22.52
CA SER A 2 -0.65 -26.08 -22.99
C SER A 2 -1.96 -25.38 -23.33
N ARG A 3 -2.18 -24.17 -22.80
CA ARG A 3 -3.40 -23.38 -23.00
C ARG A 3 -3.07 -21.92 -23.35
N PRO A 4 -3.88 -21.23 -24.16
CA PRO A 4 -3.65 -19.82 -24.48
C PRO A 4 -4.03 -18.92 -23.30
N CYS A 5 -3.23 -17.88 -23.06
CA CYS A 5 -3.55 -16.82 -22.10
C CYS A 5 -4.69 -15.94 -22.62
N THR A 6 -5.74 -15.75 -21.82
CA THR A 6 -6.91 -14.92 -22.18
C THR A 6 -6.60 -13.43 -22.34
N HIS A 7 -5.49 -12.94 -21.77
CA HIS A 7 -5.09 -11.52 -21.85
C HIS A 7 -4.10 -11.22 -22.98
N CYS A 8 -3.08 -12.06 -23.18
CA CYS A 8 -2.00 -11.78 -24.15
C CYS A 8 -1.85 -12.83 -25.25
N GLY A 9 -2.71 -13.86 -25.28
CA GLY A 9 -2.68 -14.93 -26.28
C GLY A 9 -1.53 -15.93 -26.14
N LYS A 10 -0.47 -15.61 -25.39
CA LYS A 10 0.70 -16.49 -25.22
C LYS A 10 0.31 -17.83 -24.61
N ALA A 11 0.82 -18.91 -25.19
CA ALA A 11 0.66 -20.25 -24.64
C ALA A 11 1.41 -20.38 -23.31
N PHE A 12 0.80 -21.06 -22.35
CA PHE A 12 1.45 -21.44 -21.10
C PHE A 12 0.96 -22.80 -20.63
N THR A 13 1.80 -23.50 -19.87
CA THR A 13 1.51 -24.84 -19.37
C THR A 13 1.07 -24.77 -17.92
N VAL A 14 0.05 -25.56 -17.60
CA VAL A 14 -0.29 -25.94 -16.21
C VAL A 14 0.11 -27.40 -16.06
N THR A 15 0.99 -27.67 -15.09
CA THR A 15 1.53 -29.01 -14.81
C THR A 15 0.52 -29.83 -14.00
N GLU A 16 0.77 -31.14 -13.86
CA GLU A 16 -0.05 -31.98 -12.98
C GLU A 16 0.15 -31.60 -11.51
N ASP A 17 1.38 -31.24 -11.12
CA ASP A 17 1.68 -30.72 -9.78
C ASP A 17 0.90 -29.44 -9.46
N ASP A 18 0.73 -28.54 -10.44
CA ASP A 18 -0.10 -27.34 -10.27
C ASP A 18 -1.56 -27.72 -9.96
N LEU A 19 -2.10 -28.72 -10.68
CA LEU A 19 -3.48 -29.19 -10.48
C LEU A 19 -3.66 -29.86 -9.11
N HIS A 20 -2.69 -30.68 -8.70
CA HIS A 20 -2.69 -31.30 -7.38
C HIS A 20 -2.59 -30.25 -6.26
N PHE A 21 -1.78 -29.22 -6.46
CA PHE A 21 -1.69 -28.09 -5.55
C PHE A 21 -3.05 -27.37 -5.43
N TYR A 22 -3.71 -27.03 -6.54
CA TYR A 22 -5.02 -26.38 -6.53
C TYR A 22 -6.08 -27.21 -5.81
N ASP A 23 -6.08 -28.53 -6.03
CA ASP A 23 -6.99 -29.44 -5.32
C ASP A 23 -6.69 -29.49 -3.82
N THR A 24 -5.42 -29.47 -3.41
CA THR A 24 -4.99 -29.48 -2.01
C THR A 24 -5.39 -28.20 -1.27
N ILE A 25 -5.21 -27.03 -1.90
CA ILE A 25 -5.54 -25.72 -1.28
C ILE A 25 -7.01 -25.32 -1.45
N SER A 26 -7.82 -26.14 -2.13
CA SER A 26 -9.24 -25.86 -2.31
C SER A 26 -9.98 -25.89 -0.97
N PRO A 27 -10.61 -24.78 -0.55
CA PRO A 27 -11.23 -24.70 0.77
C PRO A 27 -12.47 -25.60 0.87
N VAL A 28 -12.74 -26.07 2.09
CA VAL A 28 -13.95 -26.85 2.40
C VAL A 28 -14.86 -26.01 3.27
N PHE A 29 -16.05 -25.71 2.77
CA PHE A 29 -17.09 -24.97 3.50
C PHE A 29 -18.28 -25.89 3.73
N ALA A 30 -18.70 -26.05 4.99
CA ALA A 30 -19.83 -26.91 5.37
C ALA A 30 -19.73 -28.37 4.82
N GLY A 31 -18.51 -28.92 4.79
CA GLY A 31 -18.25 -30.27 4.25
C GLY A 31 -18.21 -30.35 2.72
N VAL A 32 -18.44 -29.25 1.99
CA VAL A 32 -18.36 -29.18 0.53
C VAL A 32 -17.02 -28.59 0.12
N LYS A 33 -16.25 -29.34 -0.68
CA LYS A 33 -14.99 -28.87 -1.25
C LYS A 33 -15.25 -27.92 -2.41
N CYS A 34 -14.76 -26.69 -2.31
CA CYS A 34 -14.87 -25.68 -3.36
C CYS A 34 -13.59 -25.68 -4.21
N SER A 35 -13.61 -26.41 -5.32
CA SER A 35 -12.46 -26.54 -6.21
C SER A 35 -12.00 -25.20 -6.77
N LEU A 36 -10.71 -24.88 -6.58
CA LEU A 36 -10.10 -23.71 -7.18
C LEU A 36 -9.83 -23.94 -8.67
N PRO A 37 -10.26 -23.04 -9.56
CA PRO A 37 -10.04 -23.20 -10.98
C PRO A 37 -8.56 -22.99 -11.33
N PRO A 38 -8.01 -23.73 -12.31
CA PRO A 38 -6.66 -23.51 -12.79
C PRO A 38 -6.55 -22.16 -13.51
N PRO A 39 -5.35 -21.58 -13.61
CA PRO A 39 -5.17 -20.22 -14.13
C PRO A 39 -5.60 -20.10 -15.60
N THR A 40 -6.22 -18.95 -15.90
CA THR A 40 -6.62 -18.51 -17.26
C THR A 40 -5.61 -17.54 -17.88
N HIS A 41 -4.62 -17.11 -17.09
CA HIS A 41 -3.57 -16.17 -17.47
C HIS A 41 -2.20 -16.82 -17.34
N CYS A 42 -1.30 -16.47 -18.25
CA CYS A 42 0.09 -16.90 -18.15
C CYS A 42 0.77 -16.30 -16.89
N PRO A 43 1.88 -16.89 -16.42
CA PRO A 43 2.60 -16.42 -15.23
C PRO A 43 2.88 -14.91 -15.26
N THR A 44 3.31 -14.36 -16.39
CA THR A 44 3.59 -12.93 -16.56
C THR A 44 2.34 -12.06 -16.39
N CYS A 45 1.22 -12.41 -17.02
CA CYS A 45 -0.02 -11.63 -16.86
C CYS A 45 -0.61 -11.77 -15.46
N ARG A 46 -0.46 -12.91 -14.80
CA ARG A 46 -0.80 -13.05 -13.37
C ARG A 46 0.08 -12.16 -12.50
N GLN A 47 1.36 -12.03 -12.81
CA GLN A 47 2.25 -11.13 -12.09
C GLN A 47 1.84 -9.67 -12.30
N GLN A 48 1.55 -9.26 -13.53
CA GLN A 48 1.06 -7.90 -13.84
C GLN A 48 -0.19 -7.55 -13.03
N ARG A 49 -1.17 -8.46 -12.94
CA ARG A 49 -2.38 -8.25 -12.13
C ARG A 49 -2.11 -8.16 -10.62
N ARG A 50 -1.14 -8.94 -10.12
CA ARG A 50 -0.71 -8.83 -8.73
C ARG A 50 -0.06 -7.46 -8.46
N LEU A 51 0.83 -7.04 -9.35
CA LEU A 51 1.54 -5.76 -9.24
C LEU A 51 0.62 -4.55 -9.47
N SER A 52 -0.43 -4.66 -10.28
CA SER A 52 -1.37 -3.54 -10.51
C SER A 52 -2.16 -3.15 -9.27
N ALA A 53 -2.30 -4.06 -8.30
CA ALA A 53 -2.93 -3.78 -7.02
C ALA A 53 -1.94 -3.18 -6.00
N ILE A 54 -0.62 -3.28 -6.26
CA ILE A 54 0.40 -2.71 -5.39
C ILE A 54 0.53 -1.23 -5.73
N ARG A 55 0.16 -0.38 -4.77
CA ARG A 55 0.46 1.04 -4.86
C ARG A 55 1.97 1.22 -4.67
N GLN A 56 2.66 1.68 -5.70
CA GLN A 56 4.04 2.13 -5.55
C GLN A 56 4.06 3.35 -4.61
N ILE A 57 4.89 3.29 -3.58
CA ILE A 57 5.08 4.40 -2.64
C ILE A 57 6.16 5.30 -3.22
N HIS A 58 5.81 6.54 -3.53
CA HIS A 58 6.79 7.57 -3.84
C HIS A 58 7.28 8.20 -2.54
N VAL A 59 8.60 8.33 -2.39
CA VAL A 59 9.22 8.94 -1.22
C VAL A 59 9.88 10.25 -1.64
N TYR A 60 9.54 11.31 -0.92
CA TYR A 60 10.05 12.67 -1.06
C TYR A 60 10.93 13.01 0.14
N ARG A 61 11.97 13.81 -0.10
CA ARG A 61 12.74 14.43 0.97
C ARG A 61 12.17 15.81 1.20
N ARG A 62 11.71 16.11 2.42
CA ARG A 62 11.08 17.38 2.80
C ARG A 62 11.38 17.77 4.24
N PRO A 63 11.26 19.04 4.66
CA PRO A 63 11.29 19.39 6.07
C PRO A 63 10.02 18.92 6.79
N SER A 64 10.18 18.50 8.05
CA SER A 64 9.07 18.30 8.99
C SER A 64 8.34 19.62 9.21
N SER A 65 7.01 19.57 9.29
CA SER A 65 6.19 20.74 9.62
C SER A 65 6.30 21.18 11.09
N VAL A 66 6.92 20.37 11.97
CA VAL A 66 7.07 20.69 13.39
C VAL A 66 8.49 21.07 13.74
N THR A 67 9.44 20.19 13.46
CA THR A 67 10.85 20.40 13.86
C THR A 67 11.69 21.05 12.77
N GLY A 68 11.18 21.13 11.53
CA GLY A 68 11.93 21.62 10.37
C GLY A 68 13.07 20.70 9.92
N GLN A 69 13.29 19.56 10.58
CA GLN A 69 14.32 18.61 10.20
C GLN A 69 13.99 17.94 8.86
N MET A 70 15.02 17.66 8.06
CA MET A 70 14.83 16.97 6.78
C MET A 70 14.46 15.50 7.00
N ILE A 71 13.29 15.11 6.52
CA ILE A 71 12.73 13.77 6.64
C ILE A 71 12.36 13.18 5.29
N PHE A 72 12.21 11.86 5.26
CA PHE A 72 11.56 11.16 4.16
C PHE A 72 10.06 11.09 4.42
N SER A 73 9.26 11.38 3.39
CA SER A 73 7.80 11.34 3.46
C SER A 73 7.16 10.77 2.18
N GLN A 74 6.00 10.15 2.33
CA GLN A 74 5.12 9.77 1.22
C GLN A 74 4.38 10.96 0.59
N PHE A 75 4.51 12.15 1.19
CA PHE A 75 3.88 13.37 0.76
C PHE A 75 4.94 14.37 0.26
N PRO A 76 4.70 15.05 -0.88
CA PRO A 76 5.55 16.13 -1.33
C PRO A 76 5.44 17.36 -0.40
N GLU A 77 6.25 18.39 -0.66
CA GLU A 77 6.28 19.63 0.13
C GLU A 77 5.05 20.52 -0.07
N ASP A 78 4.41 20.45 -1.23
CA ASP A 78 3.29 21.29 -1.67
C ASP A 78 1.91 20.81 -1.19
N VAL A 79 1.86 19.84 -0.28
CA VAL A 79 0.61 19.37 0.32
C VAL A 79 0.03 20.42 1.28
N PRO A 80 -1.30 20.56 1.34
CA PRO A 80 -1.95 21.61 2.14
C PRO A 80 -1.96 21.33 3.64
N PHE A 81 -1.61 20.10 4.05
CA PHE A 81 -1.62 19.66 5.45
C PHE A 81 -0.21 19.54 6.03
N PRO A 82 -0.05 19.69 7.36
CA PRO A 82 1.23 19.47 8.01
C PRO A 82 1.65 18.00 7.93
N VAL A 83 2.97 17.77 7.83
CA VAL A 83 3.54 16.42 7.85
C VAL A 83 4.57 16.32 8.96
N TYR A 84 4.36 15.37 9.87
CA TYR A 84 5.20 15.16 11.05
C TYR A 84 6.13 13.98 10.81
N GLU A 85 7.35 14.07 11.34
CA GLU A 85 8.24 12.93 11.45
C GLU A 85 7.60 11.83 12.32
N ASN A 86 7.95 10.58 12.03
CA ASN A 86 7.38 9.45 12.73
C ASN A 86 7.62 9.50 14.25
N GLU A 87 8.82 9.91 14.69
CA GLU A 87 9.15 10.00 16.11
C GLU A 87 8.24 10.99 16.86
N TYR A 88 8.01 12.17 16.27
CA TYR A 88 7.10 13.17 16.83
C TYR A 88 5.65 12.69 16.78
N TRP A 89 5.23 12.08 15.66
CA TRP A 89 3.88 11.53 15.49
C TRP A 89 3.53 10.48 16.56
N TRP A 90 4.46 9.60 16.91
CA TRP A 90 4.24 8.56 17.92
C TRP A 90 4.60 8.98 19.35
N SER A 91 4.99 10.24 19.55
CA SER A 91 5.26 10.79 20.87
C SER A 91 4.01 11.42 21.48
N ASP A 92 4.05 11.66 22.79
CA ASP A 92 3.00 12.41 23.50
C ASP A 92 3.11 13.94 23.30
N ALA A 93 3.94 14.39 22.36
CA ALA A 93 4.22 15.82 22.15
C ALA A 93 3.11 16.56 21.39
N TRP A 94 2.09 15.85 20.89
CA TRP A 94 0.95 16.45 20.21
C TRP A 94 -0.35 15.72 20.58
N ASP A 95 -1.45 16.45 20.51
CA ASP A 95 -2.79 15.94 20.85
C ASP A 95 -3.69 15.95 19.61
N GLU A 96 -4.19 14.78 19.22
CA GLU A 96 -5.12 14.59 18.11
C GLU A 96 -6.44 15.36 18.33
N PHE A 97 -6.92 15.44 19.57
CA PHE A 97 -8.20 16.07 19.90
C PHE A 97 -8.14 17.59 19.82
N SER A 98 -6.96 18.19 19.83
CA SER A 98 -6.76 19.64 19.67
C SER A 98 -7.27 20.19 18.33
N TYR A 99 -7.37 19.33 17.30
CA TYR A 99 -7.91 19.70 15.98
C TYR A 99 -9.44 19.58 15.88
N GLY A 100 -10.10 19.13 16.95
CA GLY A 100 -11.55 18.98 17.00
C GLY A 100 -12.28 20.30 16.71
N ARG A 101 -13.37 20.21 15.93
CA ARG A 101 -14.21 21.38 15.59
C ARG A 101 -15.68 21.00 15.74
N ALA A 102 -16.49 21.97 16.16
CA ALA A 102 -17.94 21.81 16.13
C ALA A 102 -18.43 21.66 14.69
N PHE A 103 -19.38 20.75 14.46
CA PHE A 103 -19.97 20.56 13.15
C PHE A 103 -21.06 21.61 12.89
N ASP A 104 -20.97 22.31 11.77
CA ASP A 104 -21.94 23.31 11.34
C ASP A 104 -22.96 22.70 10.38
N PHE A 105 -24.19 22.47 10.85
CA PHE A 105 -25.26 21.90 10.04
C PHE A 105 -25.77 22.83 8.91
N SER A 106 -25.37 24.11 8.91
CA SER A 106 -25.73 25.06 7.84
C SER A 106 -24.84 24.93 6.60
N ARG A 107 -23.74 24.18 6.67
CA ARG A 107 -22.75 24.03 5.59
C ARG A 107 -22.63 22.59 5.08
N PRO A 108 -22.27 22.38 3.79
CA PRO A 108 -22.05 21.03 3.27
C PRO A 108 -20.89 20.31 3.97
N PHE A 109 -21.07 19.03 4.27
CA PHE A 109 -20.11 18.17 4.98
C PHE A 109 -18.69 18.20 4.37
N PHE A 110 -18.57 17.95 3.07
CA PHE A 110 -17.25 17.81 2.43
C PHE A 110 -16.40 19.07 2.49
N SER A 111 -17.02 20.26 2.52
CA SER A 111 -16.29 21.52 2.67
C SER A 111 -15.68 21.67 4.06
N GLN A 112 -16.41 21.27 5.10
CA GLN A 112 -15.96 21.32 6.48
C GLN A 112 -14.92 20.23 6.74
N PHE A 113 -15.16 19.02 6.21
CA PHE A 113 -14.23 17.91 6.28
C PHE A 113 -12.91 18.23 5.57
N ARG A 114 -12.96 18.88 4.40
CA ARG A 114 -11.74 19.31 3.70
C ARG A 114 -10.94 20.31 4.53
N ALA A 115 -11.61 21.33 5.07
CA ALA A 115 -10.97 22.33 5.92
C ALA A 115 -10.35 21.73 7.20
N LEU A 116 -10.94 20.65 7.74
CA LEU A 116 -10.34 19.87 8.83
C LEU A 116 -9.15 19.06 8.33
N SER A 117 -9.31 18.32 7.23
CA SER A 117 -8.28 17.46 6.65
C SER A 117 -7.04 18.23 6.18
N ASP A 118 -7.17 19.53 5.87
CA ASP A 118 -6.04 20.39 5.47
C ASP A 118 -5.27 20.91 6.69
N VAL A 119 -5.81 20.87 7.91
CA VAL A 119 -5.06 21.27 9.12
C VAL A 119 -4.56 20.10 9.95
N VAL A 120 -5.23 18.96 9.88
CA VAL A 120 -4.86 17.77 10.66
C VAL A 120 -3.56 17.20 10.08
N PRO A 121 -2.51 17.04 10.92
CA PRO A 121 -1.23 16.55 10.47
C PRO A 121 -1.29 15.09 9.98
N ARG A 122 -0.29 14.68 9.21
CA ARG A 122 -0.08 13.29 8.80
C ARG A 122 1.31 12.83 9.16
N PHE A 123 1.47 11.57 9.55
CA PHE A 123 2.81 10.98 9.69
C PHE A 123 3.53 10.91 8.34
N SER A 124 4.85 11.02 8.36
CA SER A 124 5.64 11.14 7.15
C SER A 124 5.66 9.87 6.32
N LEU A 125 5.79 8.70 6.94
CA LEU A 125 5.84 7.39 6.29
C LEU A 125 5.08 6.35 7.11
N MET A 126 4.23 5.56 6.46
CA MET A 126 3.61 4.40 7.11
C MET A 126 4.68 3.31 7.25
N VAL A 127 5.29 3.22 8.42
CA VAL A 127 6.20 2.12 8.77
C VAL A 127 5.52 1.31 9.87
N LEU A 128 5.32 0.01 9.64
CA LEU A 128 4.83 -0.86 10.69
C LEU A 128 5.97 -1.02 11.70
N ARG A 129 5.68 -0.83 12.98
CA ARG A 129 6.64 -0.87 14.09
C ARG A 129 7.62 -2.06 13.94
N ASN A 130 8.79 -1.79 13.37
CA ASN A 130 9.85 -2.77 13.16
C ASN A 130 11.08 -2.17 13.86
N GLU A 131 11.69 -2.91 14.79
CA GLU A 131 12.73 -2.41 15.72
C GLU A 131 14.03 -1.90 15.05
N ASN A 132 14.04 -1.73 13.72
CA ASN A 132 15.14 -1.21 12.89
C ASN A 132 14.64 -0.20 11.84
N TRP A 133 14.07 0.91 12.34
CA TRP A 133 13.28 1.94 11.63
C TRP A 133 13.95 2.66 10.45
N VAL A 134 15.26 2.59 10.26
CA VAL A 134 15.93 3.43 9.26
C VAL A 134 15.93 2.83 7.84
N TYR A 135 15.69 1.53 7.65
CA TYR A 135 16.07 0.91 6.36
C TYR A 135 15.17 -0.13 5.69
N ARG A 136 14.07 -0.65 6.25
CA ARG A 136 13.64 -1.99 5.79
C ARG A 136 12.23 -2.24 5.27
N GLU A 137 11.31 -1.30 5.26
CA GLU A 137 9.95 -1.63 4.77
C GLU A 137 9.63 -1.08 3.37
N ILE A 138 10.23 0.04 2.95
CA ILE A 138 9.97 0.61 1.61
C ILE A 138 10.80 -0.08 0.52
N MET A 139 11.95 -0.68 0.87
CA MET A 139 12.93 -1.23 -0.08
C MET A 139 12.86 -2.75 -0.25
N ARG A 140 11.89 -3.44 0.36
CA ARG A 140 11.87 -4.92 0.37
C ARG A 140 11.54 -5.54 -1.00
N ASP A 141 11.16 -4.75 -2.00
CA ASP A 141 10.90 -5.23 -3.35
C ASP A 141 11.72 -4.52 -4.47
N ASP A 142 12.62 -3.58 -4.14
CA ASP A 142 13.39 -2.84 -5.18
C ASP A 142 14.87 -3.24 -5.32
N SER A 143 15.39 -4.06 -4.40
CA SER A 143 16.80 -4.53 -4.49
C SER A 143 17.04 -5.64 -5.53
N ARG A 144 16.03 -6.01 -6.32
CA ARG A 144 16.16 -6.99 -7.43
C ARG A 144 15.81 -6.45 -8.82
N THR A 145 15.45 -5.18 -8.95
CA THR A 145 14.91 -4.63 -10.22
C THR A 145 15.81 -3.63 -10.94
N PHE A 146 16.95 -3.21 -10.38
CA PHE A 146 17.91 -2.37 -11.12
C PHE A 146 19.36 -2.84 -10.94
N ARG A 147 19.73 -3.91 -11.66
CA ARG A 147 21.07 -3.98 -12.27
C ARG A 147 20.94 -3.44 -13.68
N LEU A 148 21.10 -2.14 -13.83
CA LEU A 148 21.59 -1.58 -15.09
C LEU A 148 23.12 -1.61 -15.01
N GLY A 149 23.75 -1.92 -16.15
CA GLY A 149 25.15 -2.32 -16.30
C GLY A 149 26.18 -1.31 -15.82
#